data_AF-A0A562KEA3-F1
#
_entry.id   AF-A0A562KEA3-F1
#
_cell.length_a   1.000
_cell.length_b   1.000
_cell.length_c   1.000
_cell.angle_alpha   90.00
_cell.angle_beta   90.00
_cell.angle_gamma   90.00
#
_symmetry.space_group_name_H-M   'P 1'
#
loop_
_entity.id
_entity.type
_entity.pdbx_description
1 polymer ?
#
loop_
_entity_poly.entity_id
_entity_poly.type
_entity_poly.pdbx_seq_one_letter_code
_entity_poly.pdbx_strand_id
1 'polypeptide(L)'
;MNVDDEAKKVIWSLQNNKRTEVERNVFQPTGKKPMNKNLVYILSAIGITFLMSFALSLFSKETTQFCFLIESYCFNSTENPLAYTFYIFMNLWILILGIGIAYLIGKKLGNRFKI
;
A
#
# COMPACT_ATOMS: atom_id res chain seq x y z
N MET A 1 -23.19 9.81 -41.66
CA MET A 1 -22.63 8.53 -41.20
C MET A 1 -21.98 8.82 -39.85
N ASN A 2 -22.66 8.45 -38.77
CA ASN A 2 -22.23 8.78 -37.41
C ASN A 2 -21.11 7.80 -37.06
N VAL A 3 -19.89 8.30 -36.89
CA VAL A 3 -18.73 7.46 -36.59
C VAL A 3 -18.69 7.32 -35.07
N ASP A 4 -19.07 6.16 -34.57
CA ASP A 4 -19.06 5.83 -33.15
C ASP A 4 -17.66 6.03 -32.56
N ASP A 5 -17.55 6.87 -31.53
CA ASP A 5 -16.31 7.23 -30.83
C ASP A 5 -15.57 6.01 -30.21
N GLU A 6 -16.21 4.84 -30.17
CA GLU A 6 -15.59 3.58 -29.74
C GLU A 6 -14.53 3.07 -30.73
N ALA A 7 -14.62 3.43 -32.02
CA ALA A 7 -13.63 3.06 -33.03
C ALA A 7 -12.28 3.80 -32.87
N LYS A 8 -12.26 4.90 -32.10
CA LYS A 8 -11.05 5.70 -31.86
C LYS A 8 -10.11 5.10 -30.81
N LYS A 9 -10.61 4.21 -29.94
CA LYS A 9 -9.72 3.36 -29.14
C LYS A 9 -9.17 2.31 -30.08
N VAL A 10 -7.88 2.40 -30.39
CA VAL A 10 -7.12 1.36 -31.08
C VAL A 10 -7.15 0.09 -30.23
N ILE A 11 -8.23 -0.67 -30.37
CA ILE A 11 -8.36 -2.02 -29.84
C ILE A 11 -7.69 -2.89 -30.88
N TRP A 12 -6.59 -3.54 -30.51
CA TRP A 12 -5.69 -4.29 -31.39
C TRP A 12 -6.30 -5.56 -32.00
N SER A 13 -7.61 -5.76 -31.88
CA SER A 13 -8.30 -6.82 -32.60
C SER A 13 -9.05 -6.22 -33.78
N LEU A 14 -8.51 -6.44 -34.98
CA LEU A 14 -9.14 -6.23 -36.29
C LEU A 14 -10.52 -6.92 -36.44
N GLN A 15 -10.96 -7.65 -35.42
CA GLN A 15 -12.17 -8.45 -35.37
C GLN A 15 -13.25 -7.85 -34.46
N ASN A 16 -12.96 -6.76 -33.73
CA ASN A 16 -13.90 -6.22 -32.74
C ASN A 16 -15.20 -5.68 -33.37
N ASN A 17 -15.12 -5.22 -34.63
CA ASN A 17 -16.25 -4.69 -35.41
C ASN A 17 -16.85 -5.71 -36.41
N LYS A 18 -16.36 -6.97 -36.42
CA LYS A 18 -16.82 -8.01 -37.37
C LYS A 18 -17.43 -9.24 -36.70
N ARG A 19 -17.48 -9.29 -35.36
CA ARG A 19 -17.96 -10.44 -34.58
C ARG A 19 -18.93 -10.01 -33.51
N THR A 20 -19.91 -10.87 -33.23
CA THR A 20 -20.82 -10.72 -32.10
C THR A 20 -20.08 -10.91 -30.76
N GLU A 21 -20.67 -10.44 -29.65
CA GLU A 21 -20.08 -10.62 -28.30
C GLU A 21 -19.76 -12.09 -27.99
N VAL A 22 -20.61 -13.00 -28.44
CA VAL A 22 -20.45 -14.44 -28.24
C VAL A 22 -19.20 -14.96 -28.96
N GLU A 23 -18.99 -14.56 -30.22
CA GLU A 23 -17.82 -14.96 -31.00
C GLU A 23 -16.53 -14.30 -30.51
N ARG A 24 -16.61 -13.11 -29.90
CA ARG A 24 -15.45 -12.45 -29.25
C ARG A 24 -15.02 -13.20 -27.99
N ASN A 25 -15.98 -13.73 -27.22
CA ASN A 25 -15.70 -14.48 -26.00
C ASN A 25 -14.95 -15.80 -26.24
N VAL A 26 -15.03 -16.36 -27.45
CA VAL A 26 -14.25 -17.56 -27.86
C VAL A 26 -12.74 -17.28 -27.96
N PHE A 27 -12.34 -16.03 -28.22
CA PHE A 27 -10.94 -15.62 -28.35
C PHE A 27 -10.44 -14.83 -27.15
N GLN A 28 -11.20 -14.79 -26.05
CA GLN A 28 -10.65 -14.23 -24.81
C GLN A 28 -9.45 -15.08 -24.40
N PRO A 29 -8.32 -14.44 -24.00
CA PRO A 29 -7.15 -15.16 -23.55
C PRO A 29 -7.55 -16.04 -22.35
N THR A 30 -7.53 -17.36 -22.54
CA THR A 30 -7.81 -18.40 -21.53
C THR A 30 -6.68 -18.55 -20.50
N GLY A 31 -5.66 -17.70 -20.56
CA GLY A 31 -4.58 -17.64 -19.58
C GLY A 31 -5.12 -17.23 -18.21
N LYS A 32 -4.59 -17.85 -17.15
CA LYS A 32 -4.87 -17.42 -15.76
C LYS A 32 -4.52 -15.94 -15.63
N LYS A 33 -5.48 -15.11 -15.23
CA LYS A 33 -5.25 -13.70 -14.93
C LYS A 33 -4.10 -13.59 -13.93
N PRO A 34 -3.08 -12.75 -14.17
CA PRO A 34 -1.96 -12.63 -13.24
C PRO A 34 -2.49 -12.26 -11.86
N MET A 35 -2.17 -13.09 -10.86
CA MET A 35 -2.63 -12.88 -9.50
C MET A 35 -2.02 -11.59 -8.98
N ASN A 36 -2.85 -10.69 -8.44
CA ASN A 36 -2.39 -9.44 -7.88
C ASN A 36 -1.58 -9.72 -6.60
N LYS A 37 -0.24 -9.74 -6.72
CA LYS A 37 0.67 -9.99 -5.59
C LYS A 37 0.80 -8.77 -4.67
N ASN A 38 0.21 -7.62 -4.99
CA ASN A 38 0.33 -6.42 -4.17
C ASN A 38 -0.12 -6.64 -2.73
N LEU A 39 -1.18 -7.42 -2.51
CA LEU A 39 -1.64 -7.74 -1.16
C LEU A 39 -0.59 -8.55 -0.38
N VAL A 40 0.05 -9.51 -1.03
CA VAL A 40 1.12 -10.32 -0.42
C VAL A 40 2.32 -9.44 -0.06
N TYR A 41 2.69 -8.50 -0.94
CA TYR A 41 3.77 -7.55 -0.65
C TYR A 41 3.45 -6.60 0.49
N ILE A 42 2.21 -6.11 0.58
CA ILE A 42 1.78 -5.24 1.69
C ILE A 42 1.82 -6.02 3.01
N LEU A 43 1.27 -7.23 3.03
CA LEU A 43 1.26 -8.08 4.22
C LEU A 43 2.68 -8.50 4.62
N SER A 44 3.56 -8.81 3.67
CA SER A 44 4.95 -9.16 3.98
C SER A 44 5.73 -7.96 4.52
N ALA A 45 5.51 -6.75 3.98
CA ALA A 45 6.11 -5.52 4.50
C ALA A 45 5.64 -5.21 5.94
N ILE A 46 4.34 -5.38 6.22
CA ILE A 46 3.79 -5.26 7.58
C ILE A 46 4.43 -6.29 8.52
N GLY A 47 4.55 -7.54 8.09
CA GLY A 47 5.18 -8.59 8.89
C GLY A 47 6.65 -8.31 9.22
N ILE A 48 7.44 -7.89 8.22
CA ILE A 48 8.86 -7.57 8.40
C ILE A 48 9.04 -6.37 9.35
N THR A 49 8.24 -5.32 9.17
CA THR A 49 8.30 -4.13 10.05
C THR A 49 7.91 -4.46 11.48
N PHE A 50 6.95 -5.35 11.69
CA PHE A 50 6.59 -5.86 13.02
C PHE A 50 7.73 -6.66 13.66
N LEU A 51 8.34 -7.59 12.92
CA LEU A 51 9.48 -8.38 13.41
C LEU A 51 10.68 -7.50 13.79
N MET A 52 10.98 -6.49 12.98
CA MET A 52 12.03 -5.51 13.30
C MET A 52 11.70 -4.72 14.56
N SER A 53 10.45 -4.27 14.72
CA SER A 53 10.01 -3.56 15.92
C SER A 53 10.11 -4.43 17.18
N PHE A 54 9.80 -5.72 17.05
CA PHE A 54 9.97 -6.70 18.12
C PHE A 54 11.44 -6.87 18.50
N ALA A 55 12.33 -7.00 17.50
CA ALA A 55 13.76 -7.07 17.74
C ALA A 55 14.29 -5.82 18.46
N LEU A 56 13.88 -4.62 18.02
CA LEU A 56 14.25 -3.36 18.68
C LEU A 56 13.83 -3.32 20.16
N SER A 57 12.64 -3.83 20.48
CA SER A 57 12.17 -3.92 21.87
C SER A 57 13.06 -4.81 22.74
N LEU A 58 13.67 -5.86 22.19
CA LEU A 58 14.55 -6.77 22.95
C LEU A 58 15.91 -6.14 23.27
N PHE A 59 16.38 -5.19 22.45
CA PHE A 59 17.63 -4.47 22.70
C PHE A 59 17.49 -3.37 23.76
N SER A 60 16.27 -2.93 24.06
CA SER A 60 16.00 -1.91 25.09
C SER A 60 16.04 -2.53 26.48
N LYS A 61 17.23 -2.59 27.09
CA LYS A 61 17.43 -3.17 28.43
C LYS A 61 16.97 -2.26 29.58
N GLU A 62 16.75 -0.98 29.31
CA GLU A 62 16.32 -0.01 30.32
C GLU A 62 14.79 0.14 30.35
N THR A 63 14.27 0.40 31.56
CA THR A 63 12.86 0.74 31.79
C THR A 63 12.56 2.07 31.13
N THR A 64 11.87 2.04 30.00
CA THR A 64 11.41 3.25 29.31
C THR A 64 9.93 3.43 29.61
N GLN A 65 9.58 4.58 30.17
CA GLN A 65 8.18 4.99 30.23
C GLN A 65 7.77 5.49 28.85
N PHE A 66 6.69 4.93 28.31
CA PHE A 66 6.14 5.32 27.03
C PHE A 66 4.64 5.59 27.17
N CYS A 67 4.15 6.61 26.49
CA CYS A 67 2.74 7.00 26.57
C CYS A 67 2.07 6.84 25.19
N PHE A 68 0.89 6.22 25.16
CA PHE A 68 0.19 5.92 23.91
C PHE A 68 -0.64 7.12 23.45
N LEU A 69 -0.16 7.87 22.44
CA LEU A 69 -0.85 8.98 21.74
C LEU A 69 -1.30 10.17 22.62
N ILE A 70 -1.42 9.99 23.94
CA ILE A 70 -1.94 10.92 24.95
C ILE A 70 -1.03 10.80 26.18
N GLU A 71 -0.60 11.92 26.72
CA GLU A 71 0.33 11.99 27.86
C GLU A 71 -0.25 11.42 29.18
N SER A 72 -1.56 11.22 29.26
CA SER A 72 -2.22 10.71 30.47
C SER A 72 -2.14 9.18 30.64
N TYR A 73 -1.75 8.44 29.58
CA TYR A 73 -1.70 6.98 29.59
C TYR A 73 -0.28 6.49 29.33
N CYS A 74 0.52 6.43 30.40
CA CYS A 74 1.90 5.99 30.34
C CYS A 74 2.06 4.59 30.93
N PHE A 75 2.79 3.75 30.21
CA PHE A 75 3.09 2.36 30.57
C PHE A 75 4.60 2.18 30.68
N ASN A 76 5.02 1.20 31.47
CA ASN A 76 6.43 0.84 31.61
C ASN A 76 6.79 -0.30 30.66
N SER A 77 7.95 -0.21 30.01
CA SER A 77 8.41 -1.20 29.02
C SER A 77 8.61 -2.60 29.61
N THR A 78 8.93 -2.68 30.90
CA THR A 78 9.15 -3.94 31.61
C THR A 78 7.87 -4.64 32.05
N GLU A 79 6.82 -3.88 32.39
CA GLU A 79 5.54 -4.45 32.80
C GLU A 79 4.74 -4.95 31.59
N ASN A 80 4.86 -4.26 30.45
CA ASN A 80 4.09 -4.57 29.26
C ASN A 80 4.97 -4.58 27.99
N PRO A 81 5.81 -5.63 27.79
CA PRO A 81 6.73 -5.70 26.66
C PRO A 81 5.99 -5.74 25.31
N LEU A 82 4.85 -6.41 25.23
CA LEU A 82 4.01 -6.42 24.02
C LEU A 82 3.49 -5.02 23.67
N ALA A 83 3.03 -4.26 24.66
CA ALA A 83 2.55 -2.89 24.44
C ALA A 83 3.70 -1.99 23.95
N TYR A 84 4.91 -2.16 24.47
CA TYR A 84 6.10 -1.44 24.02
C TYR A 84 6.48 -1.78 22.58
N THR A 85 6.44 -3.07 22.18
CA THR A 85 6.69 -3.47 20.78
C THR A 85 5.66 -2.84 19.82
N PHE A 86 4.39 -2.80 20.22
CA PHE A 86 3.32 -2.19 19.43
C PHE A 86 3.46 -0.68 19.34
N TYR A 87 3.91 -0.03 20.43
CA TYR A 87 4.22 1.39 20.45
C TYR A 87 5.33 1.76 19.46
N ILE A 88 6.43 1.01 19.46
CA ILE A 88 7.54 1.21 18.50
C ILE A 88 7.05 1.01 17.06
N PHE A 89 6.28 -0.05 16.82
CA PHE A 89 5.71 -0.34 15.52
C PHE A 89 4.83 0.79 15.00
N MET A 90 3.91 1.30 15.83
CA MET A 90 3.03 2.40 15.47
C MET A 90 3.80 3.69 15.17
N ASN A 91 4.80 4.03 15.98
CA ASN A 91 5.65 5.20 15.74
C ASN A 91 6.41 5.10 14.41
N LEU A 92 6.96 3.93 14.08
CA LEU A 92 7.60 3.69 12.78
C LEU A 92 6.61 3.87 11.62
N TRP A 93 5.38 3.37 11.76
CA TRP A 93 4.35 3.54 10.74
C TRP A 93 3.93 5.00 10.54
N ILE A 94 3.81 5.77 11.62
CA ILE A 94 3.52 7.21 11.55
C ILE A 94 4.62 7.93 10.76
N LEU A 95 5.89 7.60 11.00
CA LEU A 95 7.01 8.19 10.26
C LEU A 95 6.97 7.83 8.76
N ILE A 96 6.77 6.55 8.44
CA ILE A 96 6.70 6.07 7.04
C ILE A 96 5.53 6.74 6.31
N LEU A 97 4.35 6.78 6.93
CA LEU A 97 3.17 7.43 6.37
C LEU A 97 3.39 8.95 6.22
N GLY A 98 4.03 9.60 7.18
CA GLY A 98 4.38 11.01 7.13
C GLY A 98 5.24 11.34 5.91
N ILE A 99 6.30 10.55 5.66
CA ILE A 99 7.15 10.68 4.47
C ILE A 99 6.35 10.46 3.19
N GLY A 100 5.50 9.43 3.15
CA GLY A 100 4.65 9.12 2.00
C GLY A 100 3.67 10.26 1.66
N ILE A 101 3.00 10.81 2.67
CA ILE A 101 2.06 11.93 2.51
C ILE A 101 2.82 13.19 2.06
N ALA A 102 3.97 13.49 2.66
CA ALA A 102 4.81 14.63 2.28
C ALA A 102 5.24 14.52 0.80
N TYR A 103 5.66 13.33 0.37
CA TYR A 103 6.01 13.07 -1.03
C TYR A 103 4.81 13.25 -1.98
N LEU A 104 3.62 12.75 -1.61
CA LEU A 104 2.41 12.91 -2.42
C LEU A 104 2.00 14.38 -2.58
N ILE A 105 2.05 15.15 -1.49
CA ILE A 105 1.77 16.59 -1.49
C ILE A 105 2.81 17.32 -2.34
N GLY A 106 4.10 17.04 -2.14
CA GLY A 106 5.19 17.61 -2.91
C GLY A 106 5.09 17.32 -4.40
N LYS A 107 4.77 16.08 -4.78
CA LYS A 107 4.55 15.68 -6.18
C LYS A 107 3.35 16.42 -6.80
N LYS A 108 2.26 16.57 -6.05
CA LYS A 108 1.06 17.27 -6.52
C LYS A 108 1.31 18.77 -6.72
N LEU A 109 2.10 19.40 -5.86
CA LEU A 109 2.56 20.78 -6.01
C LEU A 109 3.51 20.93 -7.19
N GLY A 110 4.54 20.08 -7.29
CA GLY A 110 5.52 20.12 -8.39
C GLY A 110 4.90 19.94 -9.78
N ASN A 111 3.89 19.07 -9.92
CA ASN A 111 3.16 18.94 -11.18
C ASN A 111 2.28 20.16 -11.51
N ARG A 112 1.84 20.94 -10.51
CA ARG A 112 1.09 22.18 -10.74
C ARG A 112 1.98 23.39 -11.04
N PHE A 113 3.23 23.37 -10.56
CA PHE A 113 4.22 24.42 -10.83
C PHE A 113 5.10 24.16 -12.06
N LYS A 114 5.03 22.96 -12.66
CA LYS A 114 5.59 22.69 -13.98
C LYS A 114 4.80 23.46 -15.05
N ILE A 115 5.19 24.72 -15.24
CA ILE A 115 4.98 25.53 -16.45
C ILE A 115 6.04 25.15 -17.46
#